data_AF-A0A0A8EHD4-F1
#
_entry.id   AF-A0A0A8EHD4-F1
#
_cell.length_a   1.000
_cell.length_b   1.000
_cell.length_c   1.000
_cell.angle_alpha   90.00
_cell.angle_beta   90.00
_cell.angle_gamma   90.00
#
_symmetry.space_group_name_H-M   'P 1'
#
loop_
_entity.id
_entity.type
_entity.pdbx_description
1 polymer ?
#
loop_
_entity_poly.entity_id
_entity_poly.type
_entity_poly.pdbx_seq_one_letter_code
_entity_poly.pdbx_strand_id
1 'polypeptide(L)'
;MAELKRLDGLFRVREGFAMSKRALITGITGQDGSYLAEHLLSQGYQVWGLIRGQANPRKSRVSRLVSELNFIDGDLMDQGSLVSAVDTVQPDEVYNLGAISFVPMSWQQAELVTEVNGMGVLRMLEAIRMVSGLSTSRTVSPRGQIRFYQASSSEMFGKAAETPQRETTLFHPRSPYGAAKAYGHYITRNYRESFGMYAVSGMLFNHESPRRGQEFVTRKISLAVARIKHGLQDKLALGNLDAVRDWGYAGDYVRAMHLMLQQDAGDDYVIGTGQMHSVRDAVRIAFEHVGLDWEDHVVIDPDLVRPAEVEVLCADSAKAQDRLGWKPDVDLPALMRMMVDSDLAQVSRENQYGDVLLAANW
;
A
#
# COMPACT_ATOMS: atom_id res chain seq x y z
N MET A 1 33.40 10.35 -57.85
CA MET A 1 31.99 9.93 -57.62
C MET A 1 31.90 8.59 -56.87
N ALA A 2 32.72 8.37 -55.83
CA ALA A 2 32.62 7.18 -54.97
C ALA A 2 32.98 7.46 -53.49
N GLU A 3 33.16 8.74 -53.12
CA GLU A 3 33.63 9.14 -51.79
C GLU A 3 32.70 10.15 -51.10
N LEU A 4 31.45 10.26 -51.58
CA LEU A 4 30.40 11.11 -50.99
C LEU A 4 29.19 10.31 -50.46
N LYS A 5 29.30 8.98 -50.33
CA LYS A 5 28.25 8.11 -49.76
C LYS A 5 28.60 7.50 -48.40
N ARG A 6 29.68 7.96 -47.76
CA ARG A 6 30.16 7.45 -46.45
C ARG A 6 29.99 8.41 -45.27
N LEU A 7 29.27 9.53 -45.46
CA LEU A 7 29.02 10.51 -44.41
C LEU A 7 27.54 10.63 -43.98
N ASP A 8 26.61 9.93 -44.64
CA ASP A 8 25.19 9.86 -44.22
C ASP A 8 24.93 8.85 -43.07
N GLY A 9 25.98 8.23 -42.53
CA GLY A 9 25.89 7.21 -41.50
C GLY A 9 26.12 7.68 -40.06
N LEU A 10 26.50 8.95 -39.83
CA LEU A 10 26.92 9.42 -38.50
C LEU A 10 25.92 10.33 -37.75
N PHE A 11 24.77 10.65 -38.35
CA PHE A 11 23.73 11.45 -37.71
C PHE A 11 22.33 10.82 -37.84
N ARG A 12 22.22 9.51 -37.59
CA ARG A 12 20.95 8.97 -37.11
C ARG A 12 20.76 9.44 -35.67
N VAL A 13 20.16 10.63 -35.55
CA VAL A 13 19.43 11.06 -34.37
C VAL A 13 18.67 9.84 -33.85
N ARG A 14 19.03 9.39 -32.64
CA ARG A 14 18.28 8.34 -31.96
C ARG A 14 16.83 8.78 -31.94
N GLU A 15 15.97 8.01 -32.60
CA GLU A 15 14.52 8.12 -32.48
C GLU A 15 14.15 8.22 -31.00
N GLY A 16 13.23 9.13 -30.70
CA GLY A 16 13.08 9.77 -29.40
C GLY A 16 13.12 8.82 -28.21
N PHE A 17 13.96 9.15 -27.23
CA PHE A 17 13.70 8.75 -25.85
C PHE A 17 12.30 9.29 -25.52
N ALA A 18 11.29 8.42 -25.53
CA ALA A 18 10.04 8.74 -24.83
C ALA A 18 10.44 9.12 -23.41
N MET A 19 10.15 10.35 -23.00
CA MET A 19 10.43 10.81 -21.63
C MET A 19 9.79 9.81 -20.67
N SER A 20 10.61 9.19 -19.81
CA SER A 20 10.12 8.25 -18.80
C SER A 20 9.09 8.95 -17.91
N LYS A 21 7.91 8.33 -17.74
CA LYS A 21 6.85 8.85 -16.86
C LYS A 21 7.37 8.94 -15.44
N ARG A 22 6.96 9.98 -14.71
CA ARG A 22 7.32 10.21 -13.32
C ARG A 22 6.16 9.83 -12.39
N ALA A 23 6.44 9.00 -11.39
CA ALA A 23 5.49 8.67 -10.34
C ALA A 23 5.95 9.28 -9.00
N LEU A 24 5.06 9.99 -8.32
CA LEU A 24 5.26 10.45 -6.94
C LEU A 24 4.46 9.58 -5.97
N ILE A 25 5.13 8.94 -5.02
CA ILE A 25 4.51 8.02 -4.06
C ILE A 25 4.64 8.61 -2.66
N THR A 26 3.51 8.93 -2.02
CA THR A 26 3.49 9.19 -0.57
C THR A 26 3.46 7.86 0.17
N GLY A 27 4.09 7.77 1.34
CA GLY A 27 4.18 6.49 2.06
C GLY A 27 5.11 5.46 1.42
N ILE A 28 6.06 5.90 0.59
CA ILE A 28 7.05 5.06 -0.12
C ILE A 28 7.78 4.04 0.77
N THR A 29 7.97 4.37 2.05
CA THR A 29 8.67 3.51 3.03
C THR A 29 7.79 2.39 3.60
N GLY A 30 6.50 2.36 3.26
CA GLY A 30 5.55 1.33 3.68
C GLY A 30 5.64 0.07 2.82
N GLN A 31 4.83 -0.93 3.17
CA GLN A 31 4.71 -2.18 2.41
C GLN A 31 4.38 -1.88 0.93
N ASP A 32 3.24 -1.25 0.69
CA ASP A 32 2.71 -1.10 -0.66
C ASP A 32 3.56 -0.13 -1.46
N GLY A 33 4.06 0.94 -0.83
CA GLY A 33 4.99 1.89 -1.45
C GLY A 33 6.24 1.19 -2.00
N SER A 34 6.82 0.26 -1.24
CA SER A 34 8.00 -0.48 -1.69
C SER A 34 7.72 -1.42 -2.87
N TYR A 35 6.60 -2.15 -2.87
CA TYR A 35 6.23 -3.03 -3.99
C TYR A 35 5.81 -2.24 -5.22
N LEU A 36 5.07 -1.14 -5.03
CA LEU A 36 4.64 -0.28 -6.13
C LEU A 36 5.85 0.37 -6.80
N ALA A 37 6.84 0.80 -6.03
CA ALA A 37 8.09 1.34 -6.58
C ALA A 37 8.81 0.34 -7.48
N GLU A 38 9.00 -0.91 -7.03
CA GLU A 38 9.61 -1.98 -7.82
C GLU A 38 8.81 -2.24 -9.10
N HIS A 39 7.48 -2.33 -8.96
CA HIS A 39 6.58 -2.51 -10.09
C HIS A 39 6.72 -1.39 -11.11
N LEU A 40 6.62 -0.11 -10.71
CA LEU A 40 6.69 1.02 -11.63
C LEU A 40 8.08 1.19 -12.27
N LEU A 41 9.16 0.97 -11.53
CA LEU A 41 10.52 0.96 -12.09
C LEU A 41 10.66 -0.14 -13.17
N SER A 42 10.09 -1.33 -12.94
CA SER A 42 10.06 -2.39 -13.95
C SER A 42 9.28 -2.00 -15.23
N GLN A 43 8.33 -1.05 -15.11
CA GLN A 43 7.59 -0.48 -16.23
C GLN A 43 8.31 0.73 -16.87
N GLY A 44 9.53 1.05 -16.43
CA GLY A 44 10.34 2.14 -16.97
C GLY A 44 9.97 3.53 -16.45
N TYR A 45 9.29 3.64 -15.30
CA TYR A 45 9.00 4.93 -14.66
C TYR A 45 10.22 5.47 -13.91
N GLN A 46 10.31 6.79 -13.78
CA GLN A 46 11.09 7.44 -12.73
C GLN A 46 10.26 7.56 -11.46
N VAL A 47 10.67 6.89 -10.39
CA VAL A 47 9.91 6.87 -9.15
C VAL A 47 10.50 7.82 -8.12
N TRP A 48 9.64 8.68 -7.58
CA TRP A 48 9.92 9.65 -6.53
C TRP A 48 9.15 9.28 -5.26
N GLY A 49 9.87 9.10 -4.17
CA GLY A 49 9.29 8.84 -2.86
C GLY A 49 9.22 10.10 -2.00
N LEU A 50 8.03 10.47 -1.53
CA LEU A 50 7.87 11.52 -0.53
C LEU A 50 8.32 10.98 0.83
N ILE A 51 9.28 11.66 1.46
CA ILE A 51 9.81 11.31 2.79
C ILE A 51 9.73 12.48 3.75
N ARG A 52 9.52 12.16 5.03
CA ARG A 52 9.52 13.15 6.10
C ARG A 52 10.92 13.28 6.70
N GLY A 53 11.45 14.50 6.66
CA GLY A 53 12.69 14.91 7.34
C GLY A 53 13.98 14.33 6.76
N GLN A 54 15.09 15.03 7.02
CA GLN A 54 16.41 14.71 6.46
C GLN A 54 16.99 13.36 6.95
N ALA A 55 16.72 12.98 8.20
CA ALA A 55 17.29 11.79 8.85
C ALA A 55 16.27 10.66 9.04
N ASN A 56 15.54 10.30 7.98
CA ASN A 56 14.54 9.25 8.07
C ASN A 56 15.17 7.83 8.03
N PRO A 57 15.16 7.05 9.14
CA PRO A 57 15.81 5.74 9.18
C PRO A 57 15.18 4.76 8.19
N ARG A 58 13.90 4.92 7.84
CA ARG A 58 13.18 4.05 6.90
C ARG A 58 13.58 4.31 5.45
N LYS A 59 14.15 5.49 5.12
CA LYS A 59 14.73 5.79 3.80
C LYS A 59 15.83 4.79 3.45
N SER A 60 16.71 4.51 4.41
CA SER A 60 17.82 3.57 4.20
C SER A 60 17.32 2.16 3.86
N ARG A 61 16.25 1.71 4.54
CA ARG A 61 15.64 0.40 4.31
C ARG A 61 15.06 0.27 2.91
N VAL A 62 14.25 1.24 2.48
CA VAL A 62 13.65 1.19 1.13
C VAL A 62 14.70 1.38 0.03
N SER A 63 15.75 2.17 0.26
CA SER A 63 16.84 2.36 -0.71
C SER A 63 17.67 1.08 -0.92
N ARG A 64 17.76 0.19 0.07
CA ARG A 64 18.39 -1.13 -0.07
C ARG A 64 17.52 -2.12 -0.84
N LEU A 65 16.20 -1.95 -0.79
CA LEU A 65 15.24 -2.76 -1.56
C LEU A 65 15.16 -2.26 -3.01
N VAL A 66 15.20 -0.94 -3.18
CA VAL A 66 14.95 -0.27 -4.45
C VAL A 66 15.97 0.87 -4.62
N SER A 67 17.10 0.58 -5.28
CA SER A 67 18.24 1.50 -5.37
C SER A 67 18.04 2.68 -6.31
N GLU A 68 17.08 2.58 -7.24
CA GLU A 68 16.83 3.57 -8.31
C GLU A 68 15.81 4.66 -7.89
N LEU A 69 15.45 4.71 -6.61
CA LEU A 69 14.51 5.70 -6.08
C LEU A 69 15.11 7.09 -6.00
N ASN A 70 14.34 8.07 -6.45
CA ASN A 70 14.53 9.46 -6.10
C ASN A 70 13.70 9.80 -4.86
N PHE A 71 14.15 10.77 -4.08
CA PHE A 71 13.44 11.19 -2.87
C PHE A 71 13.20 12.68 -2.88
N ILE A 72 12.05 13.09 -2.35
CA ILE A 72 11.72 14.49 -2.11
C ILE A 72 11.12 14.66 -0.72
N ASP A 73 11.47 15.75 -0.06
CA ASP A 73 10.97 16.04 1.29
C ASP A 73 9.53 16.55 1.25
N GLY A 74 8.70 16.05 2.16
CA GLY A 74 7.39 16.62 2.44
C GLY A 74 6.57 15.80 3.45
N ASP A 75 5.48 16.40 3.91
CA ASP A 75 4.59 15.83 4.93
C ASP A 75 3.12 16.02 4.54
N LEU A 76 2.30 14.98 4.73
CA LEU A 76 0.86 15.03 4.50
C LEU A 76 0.13 16.03 5.42
N MET A 77 0.79 16.52 6.48
CA MET A 77 0.27 17.57 7.35
C MET A 77 0.66 18.98 6.90
N ASP A 78 1.57 19.13 5.93
CA ASP A 78 2.08 20.42 5.47
C ASP A 78 1.77 20.66 3.99
N GLN A 79 0.76 21.50 3.72
CA GLN A 79 0.32 21.87 2.38
C GLN A 79 1.46 22.46 1.53
N GLY A 80 2.31 23.31 2.12
CA GLY A 80 3.38 23.99 1.38
C GLY A 80 4.41 23.00 0.86
N SER A 81 4.78 22.02 1.69
CA SER A 81 5.69 20.95 1.29
C SER A 81 5.13 20.09 0.17
N LEU A 82 3.82 19.76 0.19
CA LEU A 82 3.20 18.96 -0.87
C LEU A 82 3.11 19.71 -2.20
N VAL A 83 2.78 21.01 -2.17
CA VAL A 83 2.80 21.87 -3.36
C VAL A 83 4.20 21.92 -3.95
N SER A 84 5.21 22.18 -3.12
CA SER A 84 6.62 22.21 -3.55
C SER A 84 7.06 20.87 -4.15
N ALA A 85 6.65 19.75 -3.54
CA ALA A 85 7.01 18.42 -4.02
C ALA A 85 6.40 18.11 -5.40
N VAL A 86 5.11 18.42 -5.60
CA VAL A 86 4.44 18.24 -6.89
C VAL A 86 5.04 19.17 -7.95
N ASP A 87 5.29 20.43 -7.61
CA ASP A 87 5.86 21.42 -8.53
C ASP A 87 7.29 21.08 -8.94
N THR A 88 8.10 20.55 -8.02
CA THR A 88 9.48 20.14 -8.33
C THR A 88 9.51 18.86 -9.15
N VAL A 89 8.72 17.85 -8.77
CA VAL A 89 8.74 16.53 -9.43
C VAL A 89 8.02 16.56 -10.77
N GLN A 90 6.98 17.40 -10.92
CA GLN A 90 6.06 17.42 -12.06
C GLN A 90 5.58 16.00 -12.44
N PRO A 91 4.99 15.24 -11.50
CA PRO A 91 4.66 13.83 -11.71
C PRO A 91 3.55 13.64 -12.75
N ASP A 92 3.63 12.57 -13.54
CA ASP A 92 2.53 12.11 -14.38
C ASP A 92 1.46 11.38 -13.55
N GLU A 93 1.91 10.66 -12.50
CA GLU A 93 1.06 9.86 -11.62
C GLU A 93 1.44 10.11 -10.15
N VAL A 94 0.43 10.31 -9.29
CA VAL A 94 0.59 10.46 -7.83
C VAL A 94 -0.14 9.32 -7.14
N TYR A 95 0.57 8.57 -6.31
CA TYR A 95 0.01 7.51 -5.48
C TYR A 95 0.04 7.91 -4.02
N ASN A 96 -1.13 8.22 -3.46
CA ASN A 96 -1.24 8.63 -2.06
C ASN A 96 -1.41 7.42 -1.13
N LEU A 97 -0.29 6.82 -0.72
CA LEU A 97 -0.26 5.64 0.17
C LEU A 97 0.13 5.99 1.62
N GLY A 98 0.57 7.23 1.86
CA GLY A 98 0.94 7.71 3.19
C GLY A 98 -0.26 7.71 4.14
N ALA A 99 -0.13 7.03 5.27
CA ALA A 99 -1.17 6.94 6.30
C ALA A 99 -0.58 6.50 7.64
N ILE A 100 -1.30 6.80 8.72
CA ILE A 100 -1.24 6.03 9.95
C ILE A 100 -2.21 4.86 9.79
N SER A 101 -1.68 3.67 9.50
CA SER A 101 -2.48 2.53 9.02
C SER A 101 -2.84 1.50 10.09
N PHE A 102 -2.29 1.61 11.31
CA PHE A 102 -2.60 0.68 12.39
C PHE A 102 -3.91 1.06 13.09
N VAL A 103 -4.98 0.29 12.86
CA VAL A 103 -6.34 0.60 13.33
C VAL A 103 -6.41 0.83 14.85
N PRO A 104 -5.80 0.00 15.72
CA PRO A 104 -5.84 0.24 17.17
C PRO A 104 -5.30 1.61 17.62
N MET A 105 -4.25 2.11 16.99
CA MET A 105 -3.70 3.44 17.29
C MET A 105 -4.70 4.57 16.99
N SER A 106 -5.66 4.35 16.08
CA SER A 106 -6.63 5.37 15.72
C SER A 106 -7.62 5.73 16.84
N TRP A 107 -7.91 4.81 17.77
CA TRP A 107 -8.69 5.16 18.97
C TRP A 107 -7.88 5.98 19.98
N GLN A 108 -6.56 5.78 20.02
CA GLN A 108 -5.67 6.51 20.93
C GLN A 108 -5.33 7.91 20.41
N GLN A 109 -5.21 8.07 19.09
CA GLN A 109 -4.76 9.31 18.44
C GLN A 109 -5.68 9.69 17.27
N ALA A 110 -6.98 9.77 17.55
CA ALA A 110 -8.02 9.97 16.53
C ALA A 110 -7.81 11.26 15.72
N GLU A 111 -7.42 12.36 16.37
CA GLU A 111 -7.15 13.65 15.72
C GLU A 111 -5.98 13.52 14.73
N LEU A 112 -4.84 13.00 15.18
CA LEU A 112 -3.66 12.82 14.33
C LEU A 112 -3.95 11.90 13.14
N VAL A 113 -4.67 10.79 13.38
CA VAL A 113 -5.09 9.89 12.29
C VAL A 113 -6.00 10.60 11.29
N THR A 114 -6.93 11.43 11.76
CA THR A 114 -7.82 12.21 10.89
C THR A 114 -7.05 13.25 10.08
N GLU A 115 -6.10 13.94 10.71
CA GLU A 115 -5.24 14.92 10.06
C GLU A 115 -4.39 14.31 8.93
N VAL A 116 -3.82 13.12 9.15
CA VAL A 116 -2.99 12.45 8.14
C VAL A 116 -3.85 11.73 7.09
N ASN A 117 -4.76 10.86 7.52
CA ASN A 117 -5.47 9.95 6.61
C ASN A 117 -6.67 10.59 5.91
N GLY A 118 -7.23 11.65 6.49
CA GLY A 118 -8.34 12.42 5.92
C GLY A 118 -7.82 13.71 5.28
N MET A 119 -7.39 14.67 6.11
CA MET A 119 -6.98 16.00 5.64
C MET A 119 -5.74 15.93 4.73
N GLY A 120 -4.80 15.00 4.95
CA GLY A 120 -3.68 14.78 4.05
C GLY A 120 -4.08 14.42 2.61
N VAL A 121 -5.21 13.75 2.41
CA VAL A 121 -5.76 13.44 1.08
C VAL A 121 -6.22 14.72 0.40
N LEU A 122 -6.98 15.56 1.11
CA LEU A 122 -7.41 16.87 0.63
C LEU A 122 -6.20 17.74 0.27
N ARG A 123 -5.18 17.79 1.12
CA ARG A 123 -3.97 18.60 0.87
C ARG A 123 -3.22 18.16 -0.38
N MET A 124 -3.13 16.85 -0.64
CA MET A 124 -2.52 16.30 -1.85
C MET A 124 -3.35 16.62 -3.10
N LEU A 125 -4.67 16.47 -3.04
CA LEU A 125 -5.57 16.86 -4.14
C LEU A 125 -5.47 18.36 -4.45
N GLU A 126 -5.45 19.22 -3.43
CA GLU A 126 -5.24 20.65 -3.58
C GLU A 126 -3.87 20.99 -4.15
N ALA A 127 -2.81 20.31 -3.72
CA ALA A 127 -1.47 20.52 -4.27
C ALA A 127 -1.44 20.24 -5.78
N ILE A 128 -2.03 19.12 -6.21
CA ILE A 128 -2.17 18.79 -7.63
C ILE A 128 -3.00 19.84 -8.36
N ARG A 129 -4.14 20.25 -7.78
CA ARG A 129 -5.04 21.24 -8.38
C ARG A 129 -4.37 22.59 -8.58
N MET A 130 -3.61 23.05 -7.58
CA MET A 130 -2.88 24.33 -7.61
C MET A 130 -1.76 24.30 -8.66
N VAL A 131 -0.91 23.27 -8.66
CA VAL A 131 0.20 23.16 -9.62
C VAL A 131 -0.29 22.96 -11.05
N SER A 132 -1.37 22.19 -11.23
CA SER A 132 -1.98 21.97 -12.54
C SER A 132 -2.82 23.16 -13.02
N GLY A 133 -3.03 24.19 -12.19
CA GLY A 133 -3.85 25.36 -12.52
C GLY A 133 -5.32 25.03 -12.81
N LEU A 134 -5.86 23.98 -12.18
CA LEU A 134 -7.23 23.50 -12.38
C LEU A 134 -8.23 24.41 -11.65
N SER A 135 -9.15 25.01 -12.41
CA SER A 135 -10.25 25.83 -11.92
C SER A 135 -11.55 25.45 -12.66
N THR A 136 -12.69 25.78 -12.07
CA THR A 136 -14.03 25.57 -12.69
C THR A 136 -14.18 26.24 -14.06
N SER A 137 -13.37 27.27 -14.35
CA SER A 137 -13.35 28.02 -15.61
C SER A 137 -12.33 27.52 -16.65
N ARG A 138 -11.47 26.56 -16.30
CA ARG A 138 -10.46 25.98 -17.21
C ARG A 138 -10.63 24.47 -17.29
N THR A 139 -11.25 24.02 -18.37
CA THR A 139 -11.29 22.59 -18.72
C THR A 139 -9.94 22.22 -19.35
N VAL A 140 -9.07 21.54 -18.60
CA VAL A 140 -7.84 20.99 -19.17
C VAL A 140 -8.21 19.78 -20.02
N SER A 141 -7.58 19.66 -21.19
CA SER A 141 -7.66 18.45 -22.02
C SER A 141 -7.31 17.21 -21.17
N PRO A 142 -7.96 16.05 -21.34
CA PRO A 142 -7.61 14.83 -20.60
C PRO A 142 -6.15 14.39 -20.75
N ARG A 143 -5.43 14.92 -21.76
CA ARG A 143 -4.01 14.69 -21.98
C ARG A 143 -3.16 15.71 -21.20
N GLY A 144 -2.28 15.21 -20.34
CA GLY A 144 -1.31 16.01 -19.59
C GLY A 144 -1.74 16.41 -18.17
N GLN A 145 -2.83 15.84 -17.65
CA GLN A 145 -3.17 15.98 -16.22
C GLN A 145 -2.40 14.97 -15.37
N ILE A 146 -2.01 15.39 -14.16
CA ILE A 146 -1.49 14.49 -13.12
C ILE A 146 -2.61 13.53 -12.71
N ARG A 147 -2.38 12.22 -12.84
CA ARG A 147 -3.35 11.19 -12.43
C ARG A 147 -3.16 10.83 -10.96
N PHE A 148 -4.23 10.85 -10.17
CA PHE A 148 -4.17 10.63 -8.73
C PHE A 148 -4.80 9.30 -8.31
N TYR A 149 -4.07 8.50 -7.53
CA TYR A 149 -4.58 7.31 -6.86
C TYR A 149 -4.67 7.56 -5.34
N GLN A 150 -5.85 7.31 -4.78
CA GLN A 150 -6.09 7.30 -3.35
C GLN A 150 -6.13 5.87 -2.81
N ALA A 151 -5.27 5.58 -1.84
CA ALA A 151 -5.34 4.34 -1.06
C ALA A 151 -6.50 4.41 -0.06
N SER A 152 -7.70 4.06 -0.52
CA SER A 152 -8.84 3.77 0.35
C SER A 152 -8.72 2.35 0.92
N SER A 153 -9.75 1.85 1.62
CA SER A 153 -9.64 0.59 2.36
C SER A 153 -10.99 -0.07 2.59
N SER A 154 -11.00 -1.40 2.65
CA SER A 154 -12.17 -2.19 3.09
C SER A 154 -12.67 -1.82 4.50
N GLU A 155 -11.81 -1.27 5.36
CA GLU A 155 -12.19 -0.78 6.70
C GLU A 155 -13.23 0.36 6.67
N MET A 156 -13.47 0.98 5.51
CA MET A 156 -14.59 1.92 5.30
C MET A 156 -15.94 1.21 5.38
N PHE A 157 -16.04 -0.04 4.90
CA PHE A 157 -17.26 -0.82 4.97
C PHE A 157 -17.64 -1.15 6.42
N GLY A 158 -16.65 -1.45 7.26
CA GLY A 158 -16.82 -1.67 8.70
C GLY A 158 -17.94 -2.68 9.00
N LYS A 159 -19.01 -2.26 9.69
CA LYS A 159 -20.19 -3.11 9.93
C LYS A 159 -21.10 -3.11 8.69
N ALA A 160 -20.60 -3.73 7.62
CA ALA A 160 -21.25 -3.78 6.32
C ALA A 160 -22.63 -4.45 6.41
N ALA A 161 -23.62 -3.91 5.67
CA ALA A 161 -24.95 -4.50 5.56
C ALA A 161 -24.99 -5.67 4.55
N GLU A 162 -23.99 -5.76 3.68
CA GLU A 162 -23.89 -6.74 2.60
C GLU A 162 -22.51 -7.41 2.64
N THR A 163 -22.44 -8.68 2.26
CA THR A 163 -21.19 -9.45 2.06
C THR A 163 -21.41 -10.42 0.89
N PRO A 164 -20.51 -10.49 -0.10
CA PRO A 164 -19.30 -9.68 -0.27
C PRO A 164 -19.61 -8.20 -0.52
N GLN A 165 -18.67 -7.30 -0.21
CA GLN A 165 -18.80 -5.86 -0.43
C GLN A 165 -18.23 -5.46 -1.79
N ARG A 166 -18.92 -4.55 -2.47
CA ARG A 166 -18.59 -3.99 -3.79
C ARG A 166 -18.58 -2.46 -3.73
N GLU A 167 -18.30 -1.80 -4.86
CA GLU A 167 -18.20 -0.34 -4.96
C GLU A 167 -19.47 0.41 -4.50
N THR A 168 -20.63 -0.24 -4.58
CA THR A 168 -21.93 0.36 -4.19
C THR A 168 -22.34 0.03 -2.75
N THR A 169 -21.60 -0.81 -2.04
CA THR A 169 -21.94 -1.17 -0.66
C THR A 169 -21.75 0.03 0.26
N LEU A 170 -22.75 0.31 1.11
CA LEU A 170 -22.71 1.45 2.02
C LEU A 170 -21.59 1.32 3.06
N PHE A 171 -20.87 2.40 3.29
CA PHE A 171 -19.85 2.48 4.33
C PHE A 171 -20.47 2.61 5.72
N HIS A 172 -19.96 1.83 6.67
CA HIS A 172 -20.32 1.91 8.08
C HIS A 172 -19.05 1.73 8.95
N PRO A 173 -18.11 2.69 8.90
CA PRO A 173 -16.81 2.56 9.54
C PRO A 173 -16.93 2.38 11.05
N ARG A 174 -16.04 1.57 11.63
CA ARG A 174 -16.06 1.19 13.06
C ARG A 174 -14.87 1.74 13.86
N SER A 175 -14.04 2.58 13.24
CA SER A 175 -12.87 3.19 13.85
C SER A 175 -12.63 4.61 13.30
N PRO A 176 -11.88 5.47 14.02
CA PRO A 176 -11.43 6.74 13.47
C PRO A 176 -10.62 6.58 12.18
N TYR A 177 -9.84 5.50 12.06
CA TYR A 177 -9.17 5.12 10.81
C TYR A 177 -10.16 4.92 9.64
N GLY A 178 -11.19 4.09 9.84
CA GLY A 178 -12.20 3.81 8.81
C GLY A 178 -12.97 5.06 8.41
N ALA A 179 -13.31 5.92 9.39
CA ALA A 179 -13.99 7.20 9.14
C ALA A 179 -13.12 8.17 8.33
N ALA A 180 -11.85 8.32 8.69
CA ALA A 180 -10.89 9.16 7.96
C ALA A 180 -10.65 8.63 6.53
N LYS A 181 -10.57 7.31 6.33
CA LYS A 181 -10.49 6.72 4.98
C LYS A 181 -11.75 6.96 4.16
N ALA A 182 -12.93 6.90 4.77
CA ALA A 182 -14.18 7.24 4.09
C ALA A 182 -14.20 8.71 3.65
N TYR A 183 -13.72 9.64 4.49
CA TYR A 183 -13.50 11.02 4.08
C TYR A 183 -12.55 11.11 2.87
N GLY A 184 -11.39 10.45 2.94
CA GLY A 184 -10.40 10.40 1.86
C GLY A 184 -10.98 9.88 0.54
N HIS A 185 -11.84 8.84 0.60
CA HIS A 185 -12.56 8.33 -0.55
C HIS A 185 -13.52 9.39 -1.14
N TYR A 186 -14.41 9.95 -0.31
CA TYR A 186 -15.42 10.89 -0.80
C TYR A 186 -14.82 12.20 -1.29
N ILE A 187 -13.77 12.73 -0.67
CA ILE A 187 -13.12 13.95 -1.14
C ILE A 187 -12.41 13.73 -2.48
N THR A 188 -11.81 12.55 -2.69
CA THR A 188 -11.22 12.15 -3.98
C THR A 188 -12.28 12.11 -5.08
N ARG A 189 -13.43 11.46 -4.81
CA ARG A 189 -14.57 11.43 -5.72
C ARG A 189 -15.11 12.83 -6.00
N ASN A 190 -15.24 13.68 -4.98
CA ASN A 190 -15.72 15.04 -5.14
C ASN A 190 -14.80 15.88 -6.04
N TYR A 191 -13.48 15.71 -5.94
CA TYR A 191 -12.52 16.43 -6.79
C TYR A 191 -12.55 15.96 -8.24
N ARG A 192 -12.74 14.65 -8.46
CA ARG A 192 -13.01 14.08 -9.79
C ARG A 192 -14.25 14.71 -10.41
N GLU A 193 -15.36 14.75 -9.67
CA GLU A 193 -16.66 15.24 -10.17
C GLU A 193 -16.72 16.78 -10.31
N SER A 194 -16.11 17.52 -9.40
CA SER A 194 -16.21 18.99 -9.33
C SER A 194 -15.19 19.71 -10.22
N PHE A 195 -13.99 19.14 -10.37
CA PHE A 195 -12.89 19.78 -11.10
C PHE A 195 -12.45 19.00 -12.34
N GLY A 196 -13.06 17.84 -12.62
CA GLY A 196 -12.68 16.98 -13.75
C GLY A 196 -11.29 16.38 -13.61
N MET A 197 -10.75 16.30 -12.39
CA MET A 197 -9.45 15.68 -12.13
C MET A 197 -9.48 14.18 -12.42
N TYR A 198 -8.43 13.65 -13.04
CA TYR A 198 -8.23 12.21 -13.09
C TYR A 198 -7.84 11.70 -11.69
N ALA A 199 -8.82 11.22 -10.94
CA ALA A 199 -8.63 10.68 -9.60
C ALA A 199 -9.36 9.35 -9.41
N VAL A 200 -8.73 8.39 -8.76
CA VAL A 200 -9.23 7.03 -8.54
C VAL A 200 -9.13 6.68 -7.07
N SER A 201 -10.16 6.04 -6.52
CA SER A 201 -10.11 5.40 -5.22
C SER A 201 -10.00 3.88 -5.35
N GLY A 202 -8.89 3.31 -4.87
CA GLY A 202 -8.76 1.87 -4.69
C GLY A 202 -9.30 1.45 -3.33
N MET A 203 -10.40 0.71 -3.30
CA MET A 203 -11.01 0.15 -2.09
C MET A 203 -10.43 -1.23 -1.82
N LEU A 204 -9.15 -1.24 -1.43
CA LEU A 204 -8.39 -2.48 -1.26
C LEU A 204 -8.74 -3.16 0.06
N PHE A 205 -9.00 -4.47 -0.04
CA PHE A 205 -9.12 -5.40 1.08
C PHE A 205 -7.76 -5.70 1.70
N ASN A 206 -7.72 -6.52 2.75
CA ASN A 206 -6.47 -6.78 3.44
C ASN A 206 -5.47 -7.43 2.49
N HIS A 207 -4.24 -6.93 2.51
CA HIS A 207 -3.16 -7.47 1.70
C HIS A 207 -1.85 -7.41 2.47
N GLU A 208 -1.17 -8.53 2.44
CA GLU A 208 -0.08 -8.86 3.33
C GLU A 208 1.15 -9.26 2.52
N SER A 209 2.29 -9.33 3.20
CA SER A 209 3.54 -9.75 2.59
C SER A 209 4.64 -9.91 3.65
N PRO A 210 5.82 -10.43 3.26
CA PRO A 210 7.04 -10.33 4.05
C PRO A 210 7.49 -8.90 4.43
N ARG A 211 6.85 -7.85 3.91
CA ARG A 211 7.14 -6.44 4.24
C ARG A 211 6.09 -5.81 5.15
N ARG A 212 5.05 -6.55 5.54
CA ARG A 212 4.00 -6.08 6.43
C ARG A 212 4.56 -5.64 7.79
N GLY A 213 3.98 -4.61 8.40
CA GLY A 213 4.31 -4.20 9.76
C GLY A 213 4.05 -5.34 10.77
N GLN A 214 4.93 -5.49 11.76
CA GLN A 214 4.86 -6.57 12.75
C GLN A 214 3.65 -6.44 13.70
N GLU A 215 3.06 -5.25 13.78
CA GLU A 215 1.86 -4.95 14.54
C GLU A 215 0.58 -5.56 13.92
N PHE A 216 0.61 -5.93 12.64
CA PHE A 216 -0.53 -6.56 11.96
C PHE A 216 -0.55 -8.08 12.18
N VAL A 217 -1.77 -8.63 12.29
CA VAL A 217 -1.99 -10.01 12.77
C VAL A 217 -1.24 -11.08 11.98
N THR A 218 -1.23 -11.02 10.64
CA THR A 218 -0.57 -12.00 9.77
C THR A 218 0.94 -12.01 9.97
N ARG A 219 1.56 -10.82 10.07
CA ARG A 219 2.99 -10.69 10.33
C ARG A 219 3.38 -11.05 11.76
N LYS A 220 2.52 -10.70 12.72
CA LYS A 220 2.67 -11.13 14.12
C LYS A 220 2.70 -12.66 14.20
N ILE A 221 1.81 -13.34 13.46
CA ILE A 221 1.76 -14.81 13.37
C ILE A 221 3.04 -15.35 12.75
N SER A 222 3.41 -14.93 11.53
CA SER A 222 4.55 -15.51 10.81
C SER A 222 5.87 -15.30 11.56
N LEU A 223 6.07 -14.12 12.16
CA LEU A 223 7.26 -13.83 12.95
C LEU A 223 7.32 -14.66 14.25
N ALA A 224 6.19 -14.82 14.95
CA ALA A 224 6.13 -15.65 16.14
C ALA A 224 6.40 -17.13 15.82
N VAL A 225 5.82 -17.65 14.73
CA VAL A 225 6.09 -19.02 14.25
C VAL A 225 7.58 -19.22 14.00
N ALA A 226 8.23 -18.29 13.30
CA ALA A 226 9.67 -18.34 13.05
C ALA A 226 10.49 -18.35 14.35
N ARG A 227 10.14 -17.47 15.31
CA ARG A 227 10.82 -17.39 16.61
C ARG A 227 10.61 -18.65 17.46
N ILE A 228 9.39 -19.20 17.48
CA ILE A 228 9.07 -20.45 18.18
C ILE A 228 9.86 -21.61 17.58
N LYS A 229 9.92 -21.71 16.25
CA LYS A 229 10.69 -22.74 15.56
C LYS A 229 12.19 -22.69 15.90
N HIS A 230 12.71 -21.50 16.17
CA HIS A 230 14.10 -21.28 16.61
C HIS A 230 14.28 -21.34 18.14
N GLY A 231 13.25 -21.62 18.94
CA GLY A 231 13.33 -21.67 20.40
C GLY A 231 13.50 -20.30 21.08
N LEU A 232 13.22 -19.20 20.37
CA LEU A 232 13.38 -17.82 20.86
C LEU A 232 12.09 -17.22 21.45
N GLN A 233 11.00 -17.99 21.41
CA GLN A 233 9.68 -17.63 21.91
C GLN A 233 8.92 -18.93 22.20
N ASP A 234 8.07 -18.95 23.24
CA ASP A 234 7.29 -20.13 23.61
C ASP A 234 5.81 -20.01 23.19
N LYS A 235 5.18 -18.86 23.48
CA LYS A 235 3.75 -18.62 23.23
C LYS A 235 3.50 -17.43 22.29
N LEU A 236 2.39 -17.49 21.57
CA LEU A 236 1.85 -16.41 20.74
C LEU A 236 0.48 -15.96 21.29
N ALA A 237 0.42 -14.74 21.83
CA ALA A 237 -0.84 -14.14 22.27
C ALA A 237 -1.62 -13.50 21.10
N LEU A 238 -2.88 -13.86 20.91
CA LEU A 238 -3.79 -13.31 19.89
C LEU A 238 -5.14 -12.92 20.50
N GLY A 239 -5.87 -12.02 19.84
CA GLY A 239 -7.23 -11.66 20.22
C GLY A 239 -8.26 -12.63 19.62
N ASN A 240 -9.21 -12.11 18.86
CA ASN A 240 -10.26 -12.92 18.22
C ASN A 240 -9.73 -13.78 17.05
N LEU A 241 -9.68 -15.10 17.23
CA LEU A 241 -9.29 -16.05 16.19
C LEU A 241 -10.35 -16.26 15.11
N ASP A 242 -11.61 -15.96 15.42
CA ASP A 242 -12.75 -16.22 14.56
C ASP A 242 -13.09 -15.00 13.67
N ALA A 243 -12.33 -13.91 13.78
CA ALA A 243 -12.42 -12.77 12.88
C ALA A 243 -12.07 -13.19 11.44
N VAL A 244 -12.94 -12.85 10.47
CA VAL A 244 -12.82 -13.27 9.08
C VAL A 244 -12.40 -12.11 8.19
N ARG A 245 -11.40 -12.34 7.33
CA ARG A 245 -10.89 -11.36 6.38
C ARG A 245 -10.65 -11.99 5.02
N ASP A 246 -10.68 -11.14 4.01
CA ASP A 246 -10.13 -11.37 2.68
C ASP A 246 -8.69 -10.84 2.64
N TRP A 247 -7.73 -11.77 2.60
CA TRP A 247 -6.29 -11.50 2.57
C TRP A 247 -5.68 -11.88 1.22
N GLY A 248 -5.14 -10.90 0.52
CA GLY A 248 -4.33 -11.11 -0.68
C GLY A 248 -2.87 -10.73 -0.51
N TYR A 249 -2.10 -10.86 -1.59
CA TYR A 249 -0.69 -10.46 -1.61
C TYR A 249 -0.50 -9.00 -2.05
N ALA A 250 0.27 -8.23 -1.29
CA ALA A 250 0.50 -6.81 -1.58
C ALA A 250 1.09 -6.56 -2.98
N GLY A 251 1.96 -7.45 -3.48
CA GLY A 251 2.52 -7.35 -4.82
C GLY A 251 1.48 -7.48 -5.94
N ASP A 252 0.37 -8.18 -5.69
CA ASP A 252 -0.77 -8.26 -6.62
C ASP A 252 -1.59 -6.99 -6.62
N TYR A 253 -1.75 -6.39 -5.44
CA TYR A 253 -2.62 -5.25 -5.23
C TYR A 253 -2.01 -3.97 -5.82
N VAL A 254 -0.68 -3.80 -5.75
CA VAL A 254 -0.01 -2.64 -6.37
C VAL A 254 -0.11 -2.65 -7.89
N ARG A 255 -0.22 -3.83 -8.53
CA ARG A 255 -0.52 -3.91 -9.97
C ARG A 255 -1.90 -3.34 -10.27
N ALA A 256 -2.89 -3.63 -9.42
CA ALA A 256 -4.23 -3.05 -9.53
C ALA A 256 -4.19 -1.52 -9.41
N MET A 257 -3.44 -0.97 -8.45
CA MET A 257 -3.26 0.49 -8.31
C MET A 257 -2.75 1.12 -9.60
N HIS A 258 -1.74 0.50 -10.23
CA HIS A 258 -1.19 0.97 -11.51
C HIS A 258 -2.21 0.87 -12.64
N LEU A 259 -2.88 -0.29 -12.79
CA LEU A 259 -3.90 -0.53 -13.83
C LEU A 259 -5.04 0.48 -13.78
N MET A 260 -5.50 0.87 -12.58
CA MET A 260 -6.53 1.90 -12.41
C MET A 260 -6.13 3.24 -13.00
N LEU A 261 -4.86 3.64 -12.88
CA LEU A 261 -4.35 4.88 -13.46
C LEU A 261 -4.06 4.77 -14.96
N GLN A 262 -4.16 3.59 -15.58
CA GLN A 262 -3.96 3.43 -17.02
C GLN A 262 -5.27 3.47 -17.83
N GLN A 263 -6.42 3.58 -17.17
CA GLN A 263 -7.73 3.64 -17.84
C GLN A 263 -7.95 5.00 -18.53
N ASP A 264 -8.98 5.04 -19.38
CA ASP A 264 -9.38 6.28 -20.09
C ASP A 264 -10.01 7.31 -19.14
N ALA A 265 -10.72 6.85 -18.12
CA ALA A 265 -11.37 7.68 -17.11
C ALA A 265 -11.13 7.12 -15.70
N GLY A 266 -11.02 8.02 -14.72
CA GLY A 266 -10.91 7.65 -13.32
C GLY A 266 -12.25 7.12 -12.78
N ASP A 267 -12.20 5.98 -12.10
CA ASP A 267 -13.33 5.33 -11.46
C ASP A 267 -12.83 4.60 -10.20
N ASP A 268 -13.74 4.16 -9.33
CA ASP A 268 -13.40 3.50 -8.07
C ASP A 268 -13.56 1.98 -8.19
N TYR A 269 -12.69 1.22 -7.52
CA TYR A 269 -12.63 -0.23 -7.67
C TYR A 269 -12.42 -0.93 -6.33
N VAL A 270 -13.21 -1.97 -6.06
CA VAL A 270 -12.93 -2.94 -5.02
C VAL A 270 -11.88 -3.92 -5.50
N ILE A 271 -10.86 -4.14 -4.67
CA ILE A 271 -9.75 -5.06 -4.94
C ILE A 271 -9.61 -6.01 -3.76
N GLY A 272 -9.83 -7.29 -4.00
CA GLY A 272 -9.64 -8.37 -3.05
C GLY A 272 -9.63 -9.73 -3.73
N THR A 273 -9.47 -10.78 -2.93
CA THR A 273 -9.44 -12.16 -3.42
C THR A 273 -10.85 -12.76 -3.56
N GLY A 274 -11.83 -12.20 -2.85
CA GLY A 274 -13.16 -12.78 -2.69
C GLY A 274 -13.19 -14.06 -1.86
N GLN A 275 -12.08 -14.39 -1.17
CA GLN A 275 -11.95 -15.57 -0.32
C GLN A 275 -11.96 -15.15 1.15
N MET A 276 -12.78 -15.83 1.94
CA MET A 276 -12.92 -15.57 3.37
C MET A 276 -12.09 -16.56 4.18
N HIS A 277 -11.21 -16.02 5.04
CA HIS A 277 -10.40 -16.82 5.94
C HIS A 277 -10.43 -16.23 7.34
N SER A 278 -10.45 -17.09 8.34
CA SER A 278 -10.35 -16.69 9.75
C SER A 278 -8.90 -16.43 10.15
N VAL A 279 -8.68 -15.69 11.24
CA VAL A 279 -7.34 -15.60 11.86
C VAL A 279 -6.84 -16.99 12.26
N ARG A 280 -7.74 -17.88 12.68
CA ARG A 280 -7.44 -19.30 12.95
C ARG A 280 -6.88 -20.03 11.73
N ASP A 281 -7.41 -19.79 10.54
CA ASP A 281 -6.89 -20.38 9.29
C ASP A 281 -5.45 -19.95 9.04
N ALA A 282 -5.17 -18.64 9.18
CA ALA A 282 -3.82 -18.10 9.01
C ALA A 282 -2.83 -18.69 10.03
N VAL A 283 -3.24 -18.82 11.30
CA VAL A 283 -2.45 -19.48 12.35
C VAL A 283 -2.15 -20.92 11.97
N ARG A 284 -3.18 -21.71 11.65
CA ARG A 284 -3.04 -23.12 11.30
C ARG A 284 -2.08 -23.32 10.13
N ILE A 285 -2.29 -22.60 9.04
CA ILE A 285 -1.42 -22.67 7.84
C ILE A 285 0.04 -22.35 8.19
N ALA A 286 0.28 -21.33 9.02
CA ALA A 286 1.63 -20.90 9.37
C ALA A 286 2.38 -21.92 10.24
N PHE A 287 1.71 -22.48 11.26
CA PHE A 287 2.29 -23.50 12.15
C PHE A 287 2.49 -24.85 11.44
N GLU A 288 1.50 -25.29 10.63
CA GLU A 288 1.60 -26.51 9.82
C GLU A 288 2.82 -26.46 8.89
N HIS A 289 3.13 -25.29 8.31
CA HIS A 289 4.28 -25.10 7.40
C HIS A 289 5.63 -25.41 8.05
N VAL A 290 5.77 -25.26 9.37
CA VAL A 290 6.99 -25.58 10.11
C VAL A 290 6.89 -26.87 10.93
N GLY A 291 5.81 -27.63 10.76
CA GLY A 291 5.55 -28.89 11.46
C GLY A 291 5.38 -28.72 12.97
N LEU A 292 4.69 -27.66 13.40
CA LEU A 292 4.32 -27.43 14.80
C LEU A 292 2.80 -27.45 14.94
N ASP A 293 2.31 -27.87 16.11
CA ASP A 293 0.89 -27.73 16.46
C ASP A 293 0.65 -26.34 17.05
N TRP A 294 -0.29 -25.58 16.49
CA TRP A 294 -0.56 -24.23 16.95
C TRP A 294 -1.25 -24.21 18.32
N GLU A 295 -1.99 -25.26 18.69
CA GLU A 295 -2.72 -25.34 19.96
C GLU A 295 -1.76 -25.37 21.16
N ASP A 296 -0.54 -25.89 20.96
CA ASP A 296 0.50 -25.91 21.98
C ASP A 296 1.10 -24.52 22.25
N HIS A 297 0.92 -23.55 21.34
CA HIS A 297 1.65 -22.27 21.38
C HIS A 297 0.74 -21.05 21.46
N VAL A 298 -0.48 -21.11 20.94
CA VAL A 298 -1.36 -19.94 20.86
C VAL A 298 -2.18 -19.78 22.13
N VAL A 299 -2.20 -18.56 22.66
CA VAL A 299 -3.02 -18.17 23.81
C VAL A 299 -3.91 -16.99 23.44
N ILE A 300 -5.14 -16.96 23.98
CA ILE A 300 -6.07 -15.86 23.77
C ILE A 300 -5.83 -14.78 24.82
N ASP A 301 -5.64 -13.55 24.37
CA ASP A 301 -5.46 -12.37 25.18
C ASP A 301 -6.64 -11.39 24.97
N PRO A 302 -7.52 -11.23 25.98
CA PRO A 302 -8.67 -10.32 25.90
C PRO A 302 -8.29 -8.86 25.63
N ASP A 303 -7.09 -8.41 26.03
CA ASP A 303 -6.66 -7.02 25.85
C ASP A 303 -6.37 -6.68 24.38
N LEU A 304 -6.31 -7.69 23.51
CA LEU A 304 -6.14 -7.55 22.06
C LEU A 304 -7.46 -7.44 21.29
N VAL A 305 -8.61 -7.55 21.97
CA VAL A 305 -9.93 -7.42 21.35
C VAL A 305 -10.26 -5.93 21.15
N ARG A 306 -10.75 -5.58 19.95
CA ARG A 306 -11.02 -4.18 19.60
C ARG A 306 -12.32 -3.67 20.25
N PRO A 307 -12.43 -2.37 20.58
CA PRO A 307 -13.66 -1.77 21.12
C PRO A 307 -14.88 -1.95 20.20
N ALA A 308 -14.65 -1.90 18.89
CA ALA A 308 -15.65 -2.18 17.87
C ALA A 308 -15.00 -3.04 16.79
N GLU A 309 -15.23 -4.35 16.87
CA GLU A 309 -14.67 -5.30 15.93
C GLU A 309 -15.37 -5.21 14.56
N VAL A 310 -14.61 -5.48 13.51
CA VAL A 310 -15.16 -5.74 12.18
C VAL A 310 -15.16 -7.25 12.02
N GLU A 311 -16.33 -7.86 11.95
CA GLU A 311 -16.42 -9.33 11.99
C GLU A 311 -16.04 -9.97 10.65
N VAL A 312 -16.57 -9.43 9.54
CA VAL A 312 -16.40 -9.99 8.20
C VAL A 312 -16.11 -8.89 7.18
N LEU A 313 -15.06 -9.10 6.39
CA LEU A 313 -14.75 -8.30 5.19
C LEU A 313 -14.42 -9.28 4.07
N CYS A 314 -15.15 -9.21 2.95
CA CYS A 314 -14.92 -10.01 1.75
C CYS A 314 -15.19 -9.19 0.49
N ALA A 315 -14.25 -9.16 -0.45
CA ALA A 315 -14.37 -8.36 -1.65
C ALA A 315 -15.23 -9.03 -2.73
N ASP A 316 -16.10 -8.26 -3.37
CA ASP A 316 -16.59 -8.56 -4.72
C ASP A 316 -15.75 -7.73 -5.71
N SER A 317 -14.77 -8.37 -6.33
CA SER A 317 -13.83 -7.73 -7.27
C SER A 317 -14.24 -7.91 -8.73
N ALA A 318 -15.51 -8.21 -9.03
CA ALA A 318 -15.99 -8.44 -10.40
C ALA A 318 -15.69 -7.25 -11.33
N LYS A 319 -15.92 -6.01 -10.86
CA LYS A 319 -15.63 -4.80 -11.66
C LYS A 319 -14.15 -4.69 -12.02
N ALA A 320 -13.24 -5.03 -11.10
CA ALA A 320 -11.80 -4.99 -11.35
C ALA A 320 -11.37 -6.07 -12.36
N GLN A 321 -11.97 -7.26 -12.29
CA GLN A 321 -11.73 -8.31 -13.28
C GLN A 321 -12.20 -7.87 -14.67
N ASP A 322 -13.42 -7.36 -14.78
CA ASP A 322 -14.04 -6.99 -16.06
C ASP A 322 -13.37 -5.77 -16.70
N ARG A 323 -13.01 -4.76 -15.91
CA ARG A 323 -12.52 -3.46 -16.43
C ARG A 323 -11.00 -3.35 -16.46
N LEU A 324 -10.30 -3.97 -15.52
CA LEU A 324 -8.84 -3.87 -15.41
C LEU A 324 -8.14 -5.15 -15.90
N GLY A 325 -8.89 -6.24 -16.10
CA GLY A 325 -8.30 -7.56 -16.32
C GLY A 325 -7.51 -8.07 -15.10
N TRP A 326 -7.75 -7.49 -13.91
CA TRP A 326 -6.99 -7.78 -12.71
C TRP A 326 -7.58 -9.01 -11.99
N LYS A 327 -6.70 -9.88 -11.50
CA LYS A 327 -7.02 -10.99 -10.61
C LYS A 327 -5.87 -11.21 -9.62
N PRO A 328 -6.13 -11.74 -8.41
CA PRO A 328 -5.07 -12.17 -7.51
C PRO A 328 -4.35 -13.40 -8.09
N ASP A 329 -3.04 -13.47 -7.90
CA ASP A 329 -2.21 -14.62 -8.31
C ASP A 329 -1.79 -15.48 -7.11
N VAL A 330 -1.77 -14.91 -5.90
CA VAL A 330 -1.33 -15.59 -4.67
C VAL A 330 -2.53 -15.84 -3.73
N ASP A 331 -2.74 -17.09 -3.34
CA ASP A 331 -3.75 -17.49 -2.36
C ASP A 331 -3.24 -17.41 -0.91
N LEU A 332 -4.13 -17.56 0.08
CA LEU A 332 -3.74 -17.44 1.49
C LEU A 332 -2.68 -18.48 1.91
N PRO A 333 -2.78 -19.78 1.56
CA PRO A 333 -1.73 -20.74 1.85
C PRO A 333 -0.36 -20.32 1.32
N ALA A 334 -0.25 -19.94 0.05
CA ALA A 334 1.02 -19.49 -0.53
C ALA A 334 1.53 -18.21 0.14
N LEU A 335 0.64 -17.26 0.44
CA LEU A 335 0.96 -16.02 1.15
C LEU A 335 1.55 -16.27 2.54
N MET A 336 0.89 -17.10 3.35
CA MET A 336 1.36 -17.38 4.71
C MET A 336 2.68 -18.15 4.71
N ARG A 337 2.86 -19.12 3.81
CA ARG A 337 4.15 -19.83 3.65
C ARG A 337 5.27 -18.88 3.26
N MET A 338 5.03 -18.00 2.28
CA MET A 338 5.97 -16.96 1.86
C MET A 338 6.40 -16.05 3.02
N MET A 339 5.43 -15.66 3.86
CA MET A 339 5.71 -14.84 5.05
C MET A 339 6.53 -15.59 6.09
N VAL A 340 6.16 -16.85 6.41
CA VAL A 340 6.89 -17.68 7.36
C VAL A 340 8.31 -17.97 6.89
N ASP A 341 8.52 -18.31 5.62
CA ASP A 341 9.85 -18.57 5.06
C ASP A 341 10.76 -17.34 5.14
N SER A 342 10.21 -16.16 4.83
CA SER A 342 10.95 -14.91 4.98
C SER A 342 11.30 -14.61 6.43
N ASP A 343 10.37 -14.82 7.36
CA ASP A 343 10.59 -14.55 8.78
C ASP A 343 11.55 -15.58 9.41
N LEU A 344 11.53 -16.85 8.98
CA LEU A 344 12.53 -17.86 9.35
C LEU A 344 13.93 -17.43 8.91
N ALA A 345 14.08 -17.00 7.65
CA ALA A 345 15.36 -16.50 7.15
C ALA A 345 15.83 -15.24 7.91
N GLN A 346 14.90 -14.35 8.28
CA GLN A 346 15.20 -13.17 9.08
C GLN A 346 15.68 -13.55 10.48
N VAL A 347 14.90 -14.34 11.21
CA VAL A 347 15.20 -14.78 12.58
C VAL A 347 16.48 -15.60 12.63
N SER A 348 16.72 -16.47 11.63
CA SER A 348 17.97 -17.23 11.53
C SER A 348 19.19 -16.31 11.41
N ARG A 349 19.12 -15.27 10.57
CA ARG A 349 20.18 -14.25 10.48
C ARG A 349 20.33 -13.48 11.79
N GLU A 350 19.24 -13.02 12.40
CA GLU A 350 19.28 -12.32 13.69
C GLU A 350 19.91 -13.18 14.78
N ASN A 351 19.67 -14.49 14.80
CA ASN A 351 20.28 -15.42 15.74
C ASN A 351 21.78 -15.64 15.46
N GLN A 352 22.17 -15.78 14.18
CA GLN A 352 23.57 -15.95 13.79
C GLN A 352 24.43 -14.71 14.02
N TYR A 353 23.89 -13.52 13.76
CA TYR A 353 24.62 -12.25 13.85
C TYR A 353 24.33 -11.45 15.11
N GLY A 354 23.28 -11.78 15.86
CA GLY A 354 22.98 -11.19 17.17
C GLY A 354 24.09 -11.45 18.17
N ASP A 355 24.65 -12.68 18.16
CA ASP A 355 25.83 -13.02 18.95
C ASP A 355 27.08 -12.23 18.48
N VAL A 356 27.21 -11.96 17.17
CA VAL A 356 28.32 -11.17 16.62
C VAL A 356 28.20 -9.69 16.98
N LEU A 357 26.99 -9.13 17.03
CA LEU A 357 26.73 -7.75 17.47
C LEU A 357 26.85 -7.58 18.99
N LEU A 358 26.49 -8.60 19.78
CA LEU A 358 26.76 -8.63 21.22
C LEU A 358 28.25 -8.76 21.53
N ALA A 359 29.01 -9.51 20.70
CA ALA A 359 30.46 -9.63 20.80
C ALA A 359 31.24 -8.42 20.26
N ALA A 360 30.63 -7.61 19.38
CA ALA A 360 31.23 -6.41 18.78
C ALA A 360 30.97 -5.12 19.58
N ASN A 361 30.30 -5.20 20.73
CA ASN A 361 30.23 -4.11 21.70
C ASN A 361 31.38 -4.23 22.73
N TRP A 362 32.59 -3.87 22.30
CA TRP A 362 33.71 -3.41 23.13
C TRP A 362 34.46 -2.29 22.42
#